data_AF-A0A1B6DT88-F1
#
_entry.id   AF-A0A1B6DT88-F1
#
_cell.length_a   1.000
_cell.length_b   1.000
_cell.length_c   1.000
_cell.angle_alpha   90.00
_cell.angle_beta   90.00
_cell.angle_gamma   90.00
#
_symmetry.space_group_name_H-M   'P 1'
#
loop_
_entity.id
_entity.type
_entity.pdbx_description
1 polymer ?
#
loop_
_entity_poly.entity_id
_entity_poly.type
_entity_poly.pdbx_seq_one_letter_code
_entity_poly.pdbx_strand_id
1 'polypeptide(L)'
;DEVFMAAQDAVGAHRDSQGADLKDNKPSALYSCKCGKNFINKSSLNDHITYYGKNTQSNEHAQLFSCECGKTYGHQGSLYNHKTYHCGKNPKFSCPYCPHQTWQKGNL
;
A
#
# COMPACT_ATOMS: atom_id res chain seq x y z
N ASP A 1 43.00 -6.29 -28.47
CA ASP A 1 42.49 -4.94 -28.68
C ASP A 1 41.05 -4.80 -28.26
N GLU A 2 40.89 -3.74 -27.47
CA GLU A 2 39.74 -2.88 -27.25
C GLU A 2 38.32 -3.47 -27.09
N VAL A 3 38.00 -3.65 -25.81
CA VAL A 3 36.83 -3.08 -25.12
C VAL A 3 35.45 -3.43 -25.70
N PHE A 4 34.72 -4.36 -25.07
CA PHE A 4 33.31 -4.10 -24.76
C PHE A 4 32.89 -4.86 -23.51
N MET A 5 32.19 -4.13 -22.64
CA MET A 5 32.26 -4.24 -21.19
C MET A 5 31.58 -5.47 -20.59
N ALA A 6 32.20 -5.93 -19.51
CA ALA A 6 31.69 -6.93 -18.58
C ALA A 6 30.29 -6.56 -18.08
N ALA A 7 29.47 -7.61 -17.95
CA ALA A 7 28.25 -7.61 -17.17
C ALA A 7 28.53 -7.06 -15.77
N GLN A 8 27.69 -6.11 -15.33
CA GLN A 8 27.60 -5.75 -13.93
C GLN A 8 26.30 -6.33 -13.37
N ASP A 9 26.52 -7.27 -12.47
CA ASP A 9 25.56 -7.92 -11.59
C ASP A 9 24.80 -6.94 -10.68
N ALA A 10 23.58 -7.40 -10.35
CA ALA A 10 22.89 -7.28 -9.07
C ALA A 10 22.41 -5.90 -8.56
N VAL A 11 21.09 -5.70 -8.69
CA VAL A 11 20.28 -5.18 -7.58
C VAL A 11 19.09 -6.11 -7.35
N GLY A 12 19.07 -6.74 -6.18
CA GLY A 12 17.84 -7.04 -5.45
C GLY A 12 17.13 -8.34 -5.82
N ALA A 13 17.41 -9.37 -5.03
CA ALA A 13 16.64 -10.59 -4.95
C ALA A 13 15.13 -10.36 -4.68
N HIS A 14 14.34 -11.21 -5.34
CA HIS A 14 12.97 -11.66 -5.10
C HIS A 14 12.32 -11.31 -3.74
N ARG A 15 11.00 -11.04 -3.78
CA ARG A 15 10.02 -11.82 -2.99
C ARG A 15 8.58 -11.65 -3.50
N ASP A 16 8.23 -12.58 -4.40
CA ASP A 16 6.97 -13.27 -4.63
C ASP A 16 5.64 -12.63 -4.17
N SER A 17 4.76 -12.39 -5.14
CA SER A 17 3.33 -12.59 -4.93
C SER A 17 2.81 -13.48 -6.06
N GLN A 18 2.13 -14.54 -5.62
CA GLN A 18 1.76 -15.72 -6.36
C GLN A 18 0.94 -15.40 -7.62
N GLY A 19 1.19 -16.18 -8.67
CA GLY A 19 0.62 -15.99 -10.00
C GLY A 19 -0.91 -16.13 -10.06
N ALA A 20 -1.47 -15.38 -11.00
CA ALA A 20 -2.63 -15.78 -11.75
C ALA A 20 -2.38 -15.38 -13.20
N ASP A 21 -2.45 -16.35 -14.11
CA ASP A 21 -2.39 -16.18 -15.56
C ASP A 21 -3.28 -15.02 -16.03
N LEU A 22 -2.66 -13.89 -16.40
CA LEU A 22 -3.38 -12.81 -17.06
C LEU A 22 -3.18 -12.95 -18.56
N LYS A 23 -4.14 -13.67 -19.15
CA LYS A 23 -4.47 -13.60 -20.57
C LYS A 23 -4.44 -12.15 -21.04
N ASP A 24 -3.86 -11.96 -22.22
CA ASP A 24 -3.66 -10.70 -22.90
C ASP A 24 -4.84 -9.74 -22.79
N ASN A 25 -4.69 -8.73 -21.94
CA ASN A 25 -5.37 -7.46 -22.10
C ASN A 25 -4.36 -6.38 -21.75
N LYS A 26 -3.53 -6.02 -22.74
CA LYS A 26 -2.59 -4.91 -22.66
C LYS A 26 -3.37 -3.61 -22.86
N PRO A 27 -3.74 -2.84 -21.82
CA PRO A 27 -4.24 -1.50 -22.02
C PRO A 27 -3.12 -0.66 -22.65
N SER A 28 -3.44 -0.05 -23.80
CA SER A 28 -2.51 0.71 -24.65
C SER A 28 -2.01 2.02 -24.02
N ALA A 29 -2.46 2.39 -22.82
CA ALA A 29 -1.87 3.45 -22.02
C ALA A 29 -2.17 3.20 -20.54
N LEU A 30 -1.13 3.16 -19.70
CA LEU A 30 -1.30 3.17 -18.24
C LEU A 30 -1.54 4.60 -17.75
N TYR A 31 -2.33 4.74 -16.70
CA TYR A 31 -2.58 6.02 -16.03
C TYR A 31 -1.46 6.28 -15.03
N SER A 32 -0.66 7.32 -15.25
CA SER A 32 0.49 7.63 -14.40
C SER A 32 0.14 8.67 -13.33
N CYS A 33 0.56 8.39 -12.09
CA CYS A 33 0.56 9.38 -11.01
C CYS A 33 1.86 10.19 -11.04
N LYS A 34 1.80 11.43 -10.55
CA LYS A 34 2.98 12.30 -10.38
C LYS A 34 4.06 11.72 -9.45
N CYS A 35 3.72 10.69 -8.66
CA CYS A 35 4.68 9.93 -7.86
C CYS A 35 5.45 8.86 -8.65
N GLY A 36 5.19 8.71 -9.96
CA GLY A 36 5.84 7.73 -10.84
C GLY A 36 5.16 6.35 -10.89
N LYS A 37 4.12 6.10 -10.09
CA LYS A 37 3.35 4.85 -10.16
C LYS A 37 2.36 4.83 -11.33
N ASN A 38 2.21 3.67 -11.95
CA ASN A 38 1.31 3.45 -13.08
C ASN A 38 0.12 2.56 -12.69
N PHE A 39 -1.04 2.84 -13.26
CA PHE A 39 -2.30 2.16 -12.96
C PHE A 39 -3.02 1.74 -14.23
N ILE A 40 -3.70 0.59 -14.17
CA ILE A 40 -4.43 0.01 -15.31
C ILE A 40 -5.64 0.86 -15.70
N ASN A 41 -6.26 1.56 -14.74
CA ASN A 41 -7.44 2.37 -14.97
C ASN A 41 -7.42 3.67 -14.15
N LYS A 42 -8.27 4.63 -14.57
CA LYS A 42 -8.39 5.96 -13.96
C LYS A 42 -8.95 5.90 -12.53
N SER A 43 -9.82 4.94 -12.21
CA SER A 43 -10.36 4.79 -10.85
C SER A 43 -9.26 4.46 -9.86
N SER A 44 -8.41 3.48 -10.17
CA SER A 44 -7.28 3.09 -9.33
C SER A 44 -6.26 4.23 -9.16
N LEU A 45 -6.02 5.03 -10.21
CA LEU A 45 -5.23 6.25 -10.07
C LEU A 45 -5.90 7.27 -9.14
N ASN A 46 -7.22 7.48 -9.28
CA ASN A 46 -7.96 8.42 -8.44
C ASN A 46 -7.98 8.00 -6.97
N ASP A 47 -8.21 6.71 -6.69
CA ASP A 47 -8.14 6.14 -5.35
C ASP A 47 -6.73 6.32 -4.79
N HIS A 48 -5.70 6.05 -5.59
CA HIS A 48 -4.32 6.29 -5.19
C HIS A 48 -4.08 7.76 -4.82
N ILE A 49 -4.47 8.72 -5.65
CA ILE A 49 -4.31 10.15 -5.36
C ILE A 49 -5.09 10.54 -4.10
N THR A 50 -6.29 9.98 -3.90
CA THR A 50 -7.17 10.28 -2.77
C THR A 50 -6.59 9.76 -1.45
N TYR A 51 -6.00 8.56 -1.45
CA TYR A 51 -5.51 7.92 -0.23
C TYR A 51 -4.03 8.18 0.08
N TYR A 52 -3.23 8.47 -0.95
CA TYR A 52 -1.76 8.57 -0.86
C TYR A 52 -1.23 9.95 -1.27
N GLY A 53 -2.06 10.82 -1.85
CA GLY A 53 -1.64 12.16 -2.28
C GLY A 53 -0.83 12.17 -3.58
N LYS A 54 -0.71 13.34 -4.21
CA LYS A 54 -0.04 13.52 -5.52
C LYS A 54 1.49 13.31 -5.46
N ASN A 55 2.09 13.18 -4.28
CA ASN A 55 3.53 13.27 -4.11
C ASN A 55 4.02 12.29 -3.04
N THR A 56 4.18 11.03 -3.41
CA THR A 56 5.00 10.09 -2.65
C THR A 56 6.16 9.65 -3.52
N GLN A 57 6.94 10.62 -3.99
CA GLN A 57 8.33 10.32 -4.28
C GLN A 57 9.03 10.25 -2.92
N SER A 58 9.57 9.07 -2.63
CA SER A 58 10.31 8.79 -1.42
C SER A 58 11.34 9.88 -1.16
N ASN A 59 11.45 10.26 0.13
CA ASN A 59 12.60 10.81 0.84
C ASN A 59 12.29 12.14 1.56
N GLU A 60 12.56 12.12 2.88
CA GLU A 60 12.67 13.24 3.82
C GLU A 60 11.36 13.82 4.40
N HIS A 61 10.83 13.18 5.45
CA HIS A 61 9.61 13.57 6.19
C HIS A 61 8.34 13.11 5.47
N ALA A 62 8.11 11.80 5.44
CA ALA A 62 6.78 11.27 5.19
C ALA A 62 5.82 11.97 6.16
N GLN A 63 4.97 12.87 5.66
CA GLN A 63 3.92 13.46 6.49
C GLN A 63 3.08 12.32 7.05
N LEU A 64 3.34 12.00 8.32
CA LEU A 64 2.59 10.99 9.02
C LEU A 64 1.23 11.59 9.32
N PHE A 65 0.19 10.89 8.91
CA PHE A 65 -1.19 11.23 9.20
C PHE A 65 -1.49 10.79 10.64
N SER A 66 -1.67 11.75 11.54
CA SER A 66 -1.92 11.50 12.96
C SER A 66 -3.42 11.43 13.28
N CYS A 67 -3.77 10.50 14.16
CA CYS A 67 -5.07 10.45 14.80
C CYS A 67 -5.01 11.16 16.16
N GLU A 68 -6.14 11.65 16.63
CA GLU A 68 -6.30 12.25 17.98
C GLU A 68 -5.98 11.26 19.11
N CYS A 69 -6.00 9.95 18.83
CA CYS A 69 -5.55 8.91 19.77
C CYS A 69 -4.01 8.77 19.86
N GLY A 70 -3.25 9.58 19.11
CA GLY A 70 -1.78 9.54 19.07
C GLY A 70 -1.17 8.56 18.07
N LYS A 71 -1.98 7.73 17.39
CA LYS A 71 -1.49 6.82 16.35
C LYS A 71 -1.18 7.55 15.04
N THR A 72 -0.07 7.20 14.42
CA THR A 72 0.41 7.78 13.15
C THR A 72 0.36 6.76 12.02
N TYR A 73 0.02 7.23 10.82
CA TYR A 73 -0.11 6.40 9.62
C TYR A 73 0.69 6.99 8.48
N GLY A 74 1.32 6.14 7.66
CA GLY A 74 2.03 6.60 6.46
C GLY A 74 1.12 7.09 5.34
N HIS A 75 -0.18 6.79 5.42
CA HIS A 75 -1.15 7.06 4.37
C HIS A 75 -2.49 7.56 4.94
N GLN A 76 -3.15 8.46 4.20
CA GLN A 76 -4.41 9.07 4.61
C GLN A 76 -5.53 8.02 4.69
N GLY A 77 -5.56 7.06 3.78
CA GLY A 77 -6.55 5.97 3.80
C GLY A 77 -6.47 5.11 5.05
N SER A 78 -5.26 4.83 5.54
CA SER A 78 -5.05 4.08 6.78
C SER A 78 -5.54 4.87 8.00
N LEU A 79 -5.25 6.19 8.05
CA LEU A 79 -5.79 7.06 9.11
C LEU A 79 -7.33 7.10 9.05
N TYR A 80 -7.91 7.23 7.86
CA TYR A 80 -9.36 7.27 7.67
C TYR A 80 -10.03 5.99 8.18
N ASN A 81 -9.52 4.82 7.78
CA ASN A 81 -10.04 3.54 8.26
C ASN A 81 -9.87 3.40 9.78
N HIS A 82 -8.72 3.82 10.31
CA HIS A 82 -8.51 3.85 11.75
C HIS A 82 -9.54 4.71 12.48
N LYS A 83 -9.72 5.98 12.06
CA LYS A 83 -10.72 6.89 12.66
C LYS A 83 -12.13 6.31 12.56
N THR A 84 -12.46 5.70 11.42
CA THR A 84 -13.81 5.22 11.13
C THR A 84 -14.16 3.94 11.90
N TYR A 85 -13.23 3.00 12.04
CA TYR A 85 -13.55 1.64 12.53
C TYR A 85 -12.87 1.24 13.84
N HIS A 86 -11.77 1.90 14.22
CA HIS A 86 -10.93 1.48 15.34
C HIS A 86 -10.83 2.54 16.45
N CYS A 87 -10.71 3.81 16.10
CA CYS A 87 -10.51 4.88 17.08
C CYS A 87 -11.75 5.03 17.97
N GLY A 88 -11.56 4.89 19.29
CA GLY A 88 -12.66 4.97 20.26
C GLY A 88 -13.69 3.84 20.15
N LYS A 89 -13.39 2.75 19.43
CA LYS A 89 -14.31 1.63 19.20
C LYS A 89 -13.73 0.33 19.75
N ASN A 90 -14.61 -0.52 20.28
CA ASN A 90 -14.23 -1.86 20.75
C ASN A 90 -14.04 -2.84 19.59
N PRO A 91 -13.18 -3.87 19.75
CA PRO A 91 -12.98 -4.88 18.74
C PRO A 91 -14.28 -5.68 18.50
N LYS A 92 -14.53 -6.04 17.25
CA LYS A 92 -15.81 -6.63 16.82
C LYS A 92 -15.94 -8.12 17.19
N PHE A 93 -14.81 -8.83 17.27
CA PHE A 93 -14.78 -10.28 17.46
C PHE A 93 -14.21 -10.60 18.84
N SER A 94 -14.88 -11.49 19.58
CA SER A 94 -14.45 -11.93 20.91
C SER A 94 -14.23 -13.43 20.90
N CYS A 95 -13.18 -13.88 21.57
CA CYS A 95 -12.96 -15.30 21.81
C CYS A 95 -14.00 -15.82 22.81
N PRO A 96 -14.64 -16.98 22.55
CA PRO A 96 -15.59 -17.56 23.50
C PRO A 96 -14.90 -18.22 24.70
N TYR A 97 -13.59 -18.50 24.61
CA TYR A 97 -12.85 -19.24 25.64
C TYR A 97 -11.90 -18.36 26.47
N CYS A 98 -11.66 -17.11 26.07
CA CYS A 98 -10.75 -16.19 26.76
C CYS A 98 -11.15 -14.72 26.51
N PRO A 99 -10.64 -13.75 27.31
CA PRO A 99 -11.00 -12.33 27.16
C PRO A 99 -10.39 -11.64 25.92
N HIS A 100 -9.79 -12.40 24.99
CA HIS A 100 -9.18 -11.83 23.79
C HIS A 100 -10.23 -11.29 22.83
N GLN A 101 -9.99 -10.08 22.33
CA GLN A 101 -10.86 -9.41 21.36
C GLN A 101 -10.04 -8.85 20.20
N THR A 102 -10.57 -8.96 18.98
CA THR A 102 -9.89 -8.56 17.75
C THR A 102 -10.85 -7.89 16.76
N TRP A 103 -10.30 -7.09 15.85
CA TRP A 103 -11.07 -6.47 14.76
C TRP A 103 -11.10 -7.32 13.49
N GLN A 104 -10.25 -8.33 13.38
CA GLN A 104 -10.15 -9.20 12.21
C GLN A 104 -10.57 -10.61 12.58
N LYS A 105 -11.51 -11.19 11.83
CA LYS A 105 -12.01 -12.54 12.08
C LYS A 105 -10.90 -13.60 12.00
N GLY A 106 -9.92 -13.41 11.12
CA GLY A 106 -8.79 -14.35 10.96
C GLY A 106 -7.79 -14.34 12.12
N ASN A 107 -7.91 -13.38 13.06
CA ASN A 107 -7.06 -13.29 14.24
C ASN A 107 -7.77 -13.83 15.50
N LEU A 108 -8.91 -14.49 15.33
CA LEU A 108 -9.64 -15.20 16.38
C LEU A 108 -9.24 -16.67 16.38
#